data_AF-A0A7W1MVF7-F1
#
_entry.id   AF-A0A7W1MVF7-F1
#
_cell.length_a   1.000
_cell.length_b   1.000
_cell.length_c   1.000
_cell.angle_alpha   90.00
_cell.angle_beta   90.00
_cell.angle_gamma   90.00
#
_symmetry.space_group_name_H-M   'P 1'
#
loop_
_entity.id
_entity.type
_entity.pdbx_description
1 polymer ?
#
loop_
_entity_poly.entity_id
_entity_poly.type
_entity_poly.pdbx_seq_one_letter_code
_entity_poly.pdbx_strand_id
1 'polypeptide(L)' 'MLEGVAKKLPVGRIRQPDYIVDAIRFLVGNGFVTTALHVEGGHRLI' A
#
# COMPACT_ATOMS: atom_id res chain seq x y z
N MET A 1 4.18 19.88 4.39
CA MET A 1 2.79 19.35 4.41
C MET A 1 2.74 17.82 4.25
N LEU A 2 3.49 17.19 3.33
CA LEU A 2 3.51 15.73 3.19
C LEU A 2 4.22 14.97 4.32
N GLU A 3 5.24 15.54 4.96
CA GLU A 3 5.97 14.87 6.05
C GLU A 3 5.10 14.51 7.27
N GLY A 4 4.07 15.32 7.56
CA GLY A 4 3.12 15.04 8.64
C GLY A 4 2.22 13.83 8.37
N VAL A 5 2.02 13.47 7.10
CA VAL A 5 1.29 12.27 6.67
C VAL A 5 2.20 11.05 6.72
N ALA A 6 3.46 11.19 6.29
CA ALA A 6 4.47 10.13 6.35
C ALA A 6 4.68 9.58 7.77
N LYS A 7 4.68 10.46 8.78
CA LYS A 7 4.84 10.08 10.20
C LYS A 7 3.68 9.26 10.79
N LYS A 8 2.51 9.27 10.14
CA LYS A 8 1.32 8.52 10.61
C LYS A 8 1.22 7.12 10.01
N LEU A 9 2.04 6.82 9.01
CA LEU A 9 2.12 5.49 8.42
C LEU A 9 3.18 4.69 9.17
N PRO A 10 2.92 3.44 9.59
CA PRO A 10 3.93 2.60 10.22
C PRO A 10 5.19 2.39 9.38
N VAL A 11 5.06 2.42 8.04
CA VAL A 11 6.21 2.37 7.13
C VAL A 11 7.06 3.65 7.14
N GLY A 12 6.60 4.71 7.78
CA GLY A 12 7.33 5.96 8.00
C GLY A 12 7.60 6.80 6.74
N ARG A 13 7.04 6.40 5.59
CA ARG A 13 7.26 7.05 4.29
C ARG A 13 6.02 7.00 3.41
N ILE A 14 5.90 7.98 2.53
CA ILE A 14 4.93 7.97 1.43
C ILE A 14 5.58 7.26 0.25
N ARG A 15 4.94 6.20 -0.26
CA ARG A 15 5.42 5.51 -1.47
C ARG A 15 4.96 6.24 -2.73
N GLN A 16 5.72 6.06 -3.81
CA GLN A 16 5.37 6.59 -5.12
C GLN A 16 4.17 5.83 -5.73
N PRO A 17 3.43 6.46 -6.67
CA PRO A 17 2.28 5.85 -7.33
C PRO A 17 2.54 4.48 -7.95
N ASP A 18 3.77 4.23 -8.41
CA ASP A 18 4.19 2.96 -9.01
C ASP A 18 3.95 1.74 -8.11
N TYR A 19 3.96 1.93 -6.78
CA TYR A 19 3.69 0.85 -5.86
C TYR A 19 2.23 0.36 -5.91
N ILE A 20 1.28 1.23 -6.26
CA ILE A 20 -0.12 0.84 -6.50
C ILE A 20 -0.22 0.02 -7.79
N VAL A 21 0.55 0.38 -8.82
CA VAL A 21 0.58 -0.37 -10.08
C VAL A 21 1.08 -1.79 -9.86
N ASP A 22 2.11 -1.98 -9.04
CA ASP A 22 2.61 -3.31 -8.70
C ASP A 22 1.60 -4.14 -7.90
N ALA A 23 0.84 -3.51 -6.99
CA ALA A 23 -0.24 -4.18 -6.26
C ALA A 23 -1.38 -4.63 -7.19
N ILE A 24 -1.73 -3.81 -8.18
CA ILE A 24 -2.73 -4.17 -9.20
C ILE A 24 -2.23 -5.33 -10.06
N ARG A 25 -0.97 -5.29 -10.52
CA ARG A 25 -0.34 -6.37 -11.29
C ARG A 25 -0.34 -7.69 -10.51
N PHE A 26 -0.07 -7.65 -9.21
CA PHE A 26 -0.14 -8.82 -8.34
C PHE A 26 -1.55 -9.40 -8.31
N LEU A 27 -2.59 -8.58 -8.08
CA LEU A 27 -3.98 -9.06 -7.99
C LEU A 27 -4.46 -9.65 -9.31
N VAL A 28 -4.21 -8.98 -10.43
CA VAL A 28 -4.60 -9.47 -11.77
C VAL A 28 -3.85 -10.74 -12.15
N GLY A 29 -2.57 -10.83 -11.77
CA GLY A 29 -1.71 -11.98 -12.08
C GLY A 29 -1.88 -13.17 -11.14
N ASN A 30 -2.65 -13.05 -10.06
CA ASN A 30 -2.73 -14.08 -9.02
C ASN A 30 -4.14 -14.65 -8.89
N GLY A 31 -4.38 -15.78 -9.57
CA GLY A 31 -5.66 -16.50 -9.53
C GLY A 31 -5.99 -17.17 -8.18
N PHE A 32 -5.07 -17.17 -7.22
CA PHE A 32 -5.30 -17.71 -5.87
C PHE A 32 -5.77 -16.64 -4.88
N VAL A 33 -5.59 -15.35 -5.19
CA VAL A 33 -5.98 -14.26 -4.29
C VAL A 33 -7.39 -13.80 -4.65
N THR A 34 -8.33 -14.09 -3.75
CA THR A 34 -9.75 -13.72 -3.88
C THR A 34 -10.17 -12.68 -2.85
N THR A 35 -9.20 -12.02 -2.22
CA THR A 35 -9.39 -11.09 -1.10
C THR A 35 -8.83 -9.70 -1.42
N ALA A 36 -9.22 -8.69 -0.63
CA ALA A 36 -8.76 -7.32 -0.81
C ALA A 36 -7.33 -7.12 -0.27
N LEU A 37 -6.43 -6.61 -1.11
CA LEU A 37 -5.07 -6.20 -0.74
C LEU A 37 -5.08 -4.72 -0.30
N HIS A 38 -4.66 -4.45 0.93
CA HIS A 38 -4.57 -3.09 1.48
C HIS A 38 -3.17 -2.53 1.26
N VAL A 39 -3.07 -1.38 0.59
CA VAL A 39 -1.79 -0.80 0.14
C VAL A 39 -1.53 0.55 0.82
N GLU A 40 -1.74 0.60 2.13
CA GLU A 40 -1.83 1.85 2.91
C GLU A 40 -0.60 2.11 3.80
N GLY A 41 0.55 1.50 3.51
CA GLY A 41 1.77 1.71 4.31
C GLY A 41 1.68 1.24 5.77
N GLY A 42 0.75 0.31 6.07
CA GLY A 42 0.56 -0.28 7.39
C GLY A 42 -0.47 0.41 8.27
N HIS A 43 -1.19 1.43 7.79
CA HIS A 43 -2.15 2.20 8.60
C HIS A 43 -3.19 1.33 9.35
N ARG A 44 -3.53 0.15 8.84
CA ARG A 44 -4.50 -0.78 9.45
C ARG A 44 -3.92 -1.67 10.56
N LEU A 45 -2.60 -1.63 10.80
CA LEU A 45 -1.91 -2.46 11.80
C LEU A 45 -1.80 -1.79 13.18
N ILE A 46 -2.32 -0.57 13.32
CA ILE A 46 -2.34 0.25 14.54
C ILE A 46 -3.75 0.76 14.83
#